data_AF-A0A8T4TLZ3-F1
#
_entry.id   AF-A0A8T4TLZ3-F1
#
_cell.length_a   1.000
_cell.length_b   1.000
_cell.length_c   1.000
_cell.angle_alpha   90.00
_cell.angle_beta   90.00
_cell.angle_gamma   90.00
#
_symmetry.space_group_name_H-M   'P 1'
#
loop_
_entity.id
_entity.type
_entity.pdbx_description
1 polymer ?
#
loop_
_entity_poly.entity_id
_entity_poly.type
_entity_poly.pdbx_seq_one_letter_code
_entity_poly.pdbx_strand_id
1 'polypeptide(L)'
;MDEKIIRKNLLDLKYNKNLQYFNTTIIALLTFLLGIIIAYISQDILFTLDNSLIFLSITVIIMSMCVISLINFHNKMRNIEKEIKNLSY
;
A
#
# COMPACT_ATOMS: atom_id res chain seq x y z
N MET A 1 22.87 -26.06 -13.32
CA MET A 1 22.26 -25.19 -12.29
C MET A 1 20.81 -25.04 -12.68
N ASP A 2 19.90 -25.68 -11.94
CA ASP A 2 18.55 -25.93 -12.43
C ASP A 2 17.76 -24.63 -12.61
N GLU A 3 17.25 -24.42 -13.82
CA GLU A 3 16.40 -23.29 -14.22
C GLU A 3 15.21 -23.08 -13.26
N LYS A 4 14.71 -24.18 -12.70
CA LYS A 4 13.64 -24.21 -11.67
C LYS A 4 14.04 -23.45 -10.39
N ILE A 5 15.30 -23.57 -9.96
CA ILE A 5 15.85 -22.88 -8.78
C ILE A 5 15.96 -21.38 -9.05
N ILE A 6 16.48 -21.00 -10.22
CA ILE A 6 16.61 -19.60 -10.63
C ILE A 6 15.24 -18.93 -10.67
N ARG A 7 14.24 -19.61 -11.26
CA ARG A 7 12.88 -19.09 -11.35
C ARG A 7 12.22 -18.91 -9.99
N LYS A 8 12.40 -19.87 -9.07
CA LYS A 8 11.91 -19.76 -7.69
C LYS A 8 12.53 -18.56 -6.98
N ASN A 9 13.85 -18.41 -7.05
CA ASN A 9 14.56 -17.29 -6.41
C ASN A 9 14.09 -15.92 -6.97
N LEU A 10 13.81 -15.82 -8.27
CA LEU A 10 13.24 -14.61 -8.86
C LEU A 10 11.82 -14.31 -8.37
N LEU A 11 11.00 -15.33 -8.15
CA LEU A 11 9.66 -15.18 -7.59
C LEU A 11 9.70 -14.76 -6.12
N ASP A 12 10.57 -15.36 -5.32
CA ASP A 12 10.79 -14.97 -3.92
C ASP A 12 11.25 -13.51 -3.82
N LEU A 13 12.16 -13.08 -4.71
CA LEU A 13 12.60 -11.68 -4.79
C LEU A 13 11.44 -10.73 -5.14
N LYS A 14 10.60 -11.11 -6.12
CA LYS A 14 9.41 -10.32 -6.49
C LYS A 14 8.38 -10.29 -5.38
N TYR A 15 8.19 -11.39 -4.65
CA TYR A 15 7.30 -11.45 -3.49
C TYR A 15 7.76 -10.48 -2.42
N ASN A 16 9.03 -10.54 -2.02
CA ASN A 16 9.61 -9.64 -1.01
C ASN A 16 9.50 -8.17 -1.43
N LYS A 17 9.75 -7.86 -2.70
CA LYS A 17 9.56 -6.50 -3.24
C LYS A 17 8.10 -6.03 -3.09
N ASN A 18 7.12 -6.85 -3.46
CA ASN A 18 5.70 -6.49 -3.32
C ASN A 18 5.27 -6.39 -1.86
N LEU A 19 5.77 -7.27 -0.98
CA LEU A 19 5.54 -7.22 0.46
C LEU A 19 6.09 -5.93 1.07
N GLN A 20 7.30 -5.52 0.64
CA GLN A 20 7.88 -4.25 1.08
C GLN A 20 7.01 -3.06 0.64
N TYR A 21 6.58 -3.00 -0.62
CA TYR A 21 5.68 -1.93 -1.07
C TYR A 21 4.33 -1.94 -0.36
N PHE A 22 3.78 -3.12 -0.09
CA PHE A 22 2.54 -3.26 0.68
C PHE A 22 2.71 -2.65 2.08
N ASN A 23 3.76 -3.05 2.80
CA ASN A 23 4.05 -2.53 4.14
C ASN A 23 4.33 -1.02 4.14
N THR A 24 5.12 -0.53 3.19
CA THR A 24 5.38 0.92 3.05
C THR A 24 4.10 1.69 2.77
N THR A 25 3.18 1.14 1.96
CA THR A 25 1.89 1.78 1.68
C THR A 25 1.02 1.86 2.93
N ILE A 26 1.00 0.80 3.77
CA ILE A 26 0.30 0.81 5.06
C ILE A 26 0.89 1.88 5.98
N ILE A 27 2.22 1.93 6.12
CA ILE A 27 2.90 2.91 6.96
C ILE A 27 2.57 4.32 6.49
N ALA A 28 2.70 4.60 5.19
CA ALA A 28 2.38 5.91 4.62
C ALA A 28 0.93 6.33 4.89
N LEU A 29 -0.03 5.40 4.75
CA LEU A 29 -1.44 5.65 5.04
C LEU A 29 -1.68 5.96 6.53
N LEU A 30 -1.04 5.21 7.44
CA LEU A 30 -1.12 5.48 8.87
C LEU A 30 -0.48 6.82 9.24
N THR A 31 0.69 7.14 8.69
CA THR A 31 1.36 8.43 8.92
C THR A 31 0.50 9.59 8.43
N PHE A 32 -0.13 9.46 7.26
CA PHE A 32 -1.03 10.47 6.72
C PHE A 32 -2.25 10.69 7.63
N LEU A 33 -2.89 9.60 8.09
CA LEU A 33 -4.03 9.69 9.01
C LEU A 33 -3.65 10.33 10.36
N LEU A 34 -2.50 9.96 10.93
CA LEU A 34 -2.01 10.58 12.16
C LEU A 34 -1.74 12.07 11.96
N GLY A 35 -1.18 12.47 10.82
CA GLY A 35 -0.98 13.87 10.47
C GLY A 35 -2.29 14.66 10.44
N ILE A 36 -3.34 14.09 9.84
CA ILE A 36 -4.69 14.70 9.83
C ILE A 36 -5.23 14.84 11.25
N ILE A 37 -5.12 13.79 12.07
CA ILE A 37 -5.60 13.79 13.45
C ILE A 37 -4.89 14.87 14.28
N ILE A 38 -3.57 14.96 14.16
CA ILE A 38 -2.77 15.98 14.86
C ILE A 38 -3.18 17.38 14.40
N ALA A 39 -3.27 17.61 13.09
CA ALA A 39 -3.66 18.91 12.55
C ALA A 39 -5.07 19.34 12.99
N TYR A 40 -5.99 18.38 13.14
CA TYR A 40 -7.32 18.62 13.68
C TYR A 40 -7.28 18.97 15.18
N ILE A 41 -6.51 18.24 15.99
CA ILE A 41 -6.38 18.48 17.43
C ILE A 41 -5.70 19.82 17.72
N SER A 42 -4.65 20.16 16.98
CA SER A 42 -3.91 21.41 17.17
C SER A 42 -4.73 22.66 16.85
N GLN A 43 -5.90 22.53 16.22
CA GLN A 43 -6.69 23.65 15.67
C GLN A 43 -5.90 24.56 14.71
N ASP A 44 -4.74 24.10 14.22
CA ASP A 44 -3.89 24.84 13.28
C ASP A 44 -4.63 25.11 11.95
N ILE A 45 -5.67 24.33 11.67
CA ILE A 45 -6.53 24.49 10.51
C ILE A 45 -7.84 25.15 10.95
N LEU A 46 -8.01 26.42 10.61
CA LEU A 46 -9.30 27.11 10.60
C LEU A 46 -10.17 26.49 9.50
N PHE A 47 -10.93 25.44 9.86
CA PHE A 47 -11.88 24.79 8.97
C PHE A 47 -13.11 25.69 8.75
N THR A 48 -13.03 26.57 7.75
CA THR A 48 -14.25 27.13 7.15
C THR A 48 -14.96 26.05 6.35
N LEU A 49 -16.27 26.22 6.12
CA LEU A 49 -17.10 25.23 5.40
C LEU A 49 -16.48 24.87 4.02
N ASP A 50 -15.98 25.86 3.30
CA ASP A 50 -15.37 25.67 1.96
C ASP A 50 -14.00 24.97 2.04
N ASN A 51 -13.14 25.36 3.00
CA ASN A 51 -11.82 24.74 3.18
C ASN A 51 -11.91 23.29 3.67
N SER A 52 -12.89 22.98 4.52
CA SER A 52 -13.13 21.62 5.01
C SER A 52 -13.58 20.66 3.90
N LEU A 53 -14.42 21.11 2.97
CA LEU A 53 -14.87 20.31 1.83
C LEU A 53 -13.71 19.98 0.87
N ILE A 54 -12.84 20.95 0.58
CA ILE A 54 -11.65 20.76 -0.26
C ILE A 54 -10.69 19.77 0.42
N PHE A 55 -10.45 19.95 1.72
CA PHE A 55 -9.57 19.06 2.48
C PHE A 55 -10.09 17.61 2.53
N LEU A 56 -11.39 17.45 2.76
CA LEU A 56 -12.05 16.14 2.76
C LEU A 56 -11.95 15.46 1.40
N SER A 57 -12.19 16.20 0.32
CA SER A 57 -12.14 15.63 -1.04
C SER A 57 -10.71 15.21 -1.43
N ILE A 58 -9.69 15.99 -1.09
CA ILE A 58 -8.27 15.60 -1.27
C ILE A 58 -7.95 14.34 -0.46
N THR A 59 -8.39 14.28 0.79
CA THR A 59 -8.18 13.14 1.69
C THR A 59 -8.79 11.86 1.10
N VAL A 60 -10.03 11.92 0.60
CA VAL A 60 -10.72 10.78 -0.02
C VAL A 60 -9.97 10.29 -1.26
N ILE A 61 -9.48 11.20 -2.11
CA ILE A 61 -8.71 10.83 -3.32
C ILE A 61 -7.44 10.09 -2.92
N ILE A 62 -6.64 10.65 -2.01
CA ILE A 62 -5.38 10.03 -1.56
C ILE A 62 -5.67 8.66 -0.93
N MET A 63 -6.66 8.56 -0.06
CA MET A 63 -7.05 7.30 0.58
C MET A 63 -7.47 6.25 -0.45
N SER A 64 -8.25 6.64 -1.47
CA SER A 64 -8.68 5.73 -2.53
C SER A 64 -7.50 5.17 -3.33
N MET A 65 -6.51 6.02 -3.67
CA MET A 65 -5.30 5.59 -4.37
C MET A 65 -4.46 4.62 -3.55
N CYS A 66 -4.34 4.86 -2.24
CA CYS A 66 -3.64 3.97 -1.32
C CYS A 66 -4.34 2.61 -1.21
N VAL A 67 -5.67 2.60 -1.08
CA VAL A 67 -6.46 1.35 -1.01
C VAL A 67 -6.33 0.54 -2.31
N ILE A 68 -6.43 1.19 -3.48
CA ILE A 68 -6.24 0.53 -4.78
C ILE A 68 -4.83 -0.08 -4.87
N SER A 69 -3.81 0.66 -4.41
CA SER A 69 -2.42 0.18 -4.40
C SER A 69 -2.25 -1.04 -3.49
N LEU A 70 -2.82 -1.01 -2.28
CA LEU A 70 -2.79 -2.14 -1.34
C LEU A 70 -3.43 -3.40 -1.93
N ILE A 71 -4.61 -3.27 -2.55
CA ILE A 71 -5.30 -4.38 -3.20
C ILE A 71 -4.44 -4.95 -4.33
N ASN A 72 -3.83 -4.08 -5.14
CA ASN A 72 -2.96 -4.50 -6.24
C ASN A 72 -1.73 -5.27 -5.76
N PHE A 73 -1.05 -4.78 -4.71
CA PHE A 73 0.11 -5.48 -4.15
C PHE A 73 -0.28 -6.82 -3.51
N HIS A 74 -1.39 -6.84 -2.77
CA HIS A 74 -1.93 -8.07 -2.19
C HIS A 74 -2.23 -9.13 -3.25
N ASN A 75 -2.91 -8.74 -4.34
CA ASN A 75 -3.23 -9.64 -5.45
C ASN A 75 -1.96 -10.17 -6.14
N LYS A 76 -0.95 -9.31 -6.36
CA LYS A 76 0.34 -9.72 -6.95
C LYS A 76 1.07 -10.72 -6.05
N MET A 77 1.11 -10.49 -4.74
CA MET A 77 1.72 -11.42 -3.79
C MET A 77 1.02 -12.78 -3.81
N ARG A 78 -0.32 -12.79 -3.79
CA ARG A 78 -1.11 -14.04 -3.84
C ARG A 78 -0.88 -14.82 -5.13
N ASN A 79 -0.71 -14.13 -6.27
CA ASN A 79 -0.39 -14.78 -7.54
C ASN A 79 1.02 -15.39 -7.53
N ILE A 80 2.01 -14.67 -6.99
CA ILE A 80 3.38 -15.19 -6.85
C ILE A 80 3.42 -16.42 -5.95
N GLU A 81 2.68 -16.41 -4.83
CA GLU A 81 2.59 -17.57 -3.94
C GLU A 81 2.02 -18.80 -4.66
N LYS A 82 0.99 -18.61 -5.49
CA LYS A 82 0.44 -19.69 -6.33
C LYS A 82 1.46 -20.21 -7.35
N GLU A 83 2.21 -19.32 -8.01
CA GLU A 83 3.27 -19.71 -8.95
C GLU A 83 4.38 -20.51 -8.28
N ILE A 84 4.82 -20.10 -7.08
CA ILE A 84 5.83 -20.83 -6.31
C ILE A 84 5.32 -22.23 -5.93
N LYS A 85 4.05 -22.34 -5.49
CA LYS A 85 3.42 -23.64 -5.18
C LYS A 85 3.40 -24.55 -6.40
N ASN A 86 3.02 -24.03 -7.56
CA ASN A 86 2.99 -24.80 -8.81
C ASN A 86 4.40 -25.21 -9.30
N LEU A 87 5.43 -24.46 -8.94
CA LEU A 87 6.82 -24.80 -9.20
C LEU A 87 7.41 -25.78 -8.17
N SER A 88 6.75 -26.05 -7.04
CA SER A 88 7.28 -26.99 -6.04
C SER A 88 6.79 -28.43 -6.23
N TYR A 89 5.70 -28.61 -6.99
CA TYR A 89 5.29 -29.91 -7.52
C TYR A 89 5.97 -30.18 -8.87
#